data_AF-A0A2M7UPP0-F1
#
_entry.id   AF-A0A2M7UPP0-F1
#
_cell.length_a   1.000
_cell.length_b   1.000
_cell.length_c   1.000
_cell.angle_alpha   90.00
_cell.angle_beta   90.00
_cell.angle_gamma   90.00
#
_symmetry.space_group_name_H-M   'P 1'
#
loop_
_entity.id
_entity.type
_entity.pdbx_description
1 polymer ?
#
loop_
_entity_poly.entity_id
_entity_poly.type
_entity_poly.pdbx_seq_one_letter_code
_entity_poly.pdbx_strand_id
1 'polypeptide(L)' 'MRTPEELKKLDTKGLQTELSEARQELTVKRFDVKNNQAKDAHLIKKSKKYIAQILTALNNEA' A
#
# COMPACT_ATOMS: atom_id res chain seq x y z
N MET A 1 -5.26 1.59 -5.89
CA MET A 1 -4.04 0.75 -5.90
C MET A 1 -3.60 0.61 -7.33
N ARG A 2 -2.37 1.01 -7.61
CA ARG A 2 -1.72 0.83 -8.91
C ARG A 2 -1.30 -0.62 -9.11
N THR A 3 -1.12 -1.02 -10.36
CA THR A 3 -0.54 -2.31 -10.73
C THR A 3 0.99 -2.27 -10.59
N PRO A 4 1.67 -3.43 -10.51
CA PRO A 4 3.13 -3.47 -10.48
C PRO A 4 3.80 -2.78 -11.68
N GLU A 5 3.18 -2.81 -12.85
CA GLU A 5 3.68 -2.16 -14.06
C GLU A 5 3.59 -0.64 -13.98
N GLU A 6 2.53 -0.11 -13.35
CA GLU A 6 2.37 1.32 -13.10
C GLU A 6 3.34 1.83 -12.02
N LEU A 7 3.64 1.01 -11.00
CA LEU A 7 4.64 1.36 -9.98
C LEU A 7 6.03 1.51 -10.59
N LYS A 8 6.41 0.67 -11.55
CA LYS A 8 7.71 0.78 -12.26
C LYS A 8 7.86 2.03 -13.13
N LYS A 9 6.76 2.74 -13.41
CA LYS A 9 6.77 3.97 -14.21
C LYS A 9 6.86 5.23 -13.36
N LEU A 10 6.69 5.10 -12.05
CA LEU A 10 6.85 6.22 -11.13
C LEU A 10 8.32 6.51 -10.91
N ASP A 11 8.62 7.73 -10.49
CA ASP A 11 9.92 8.07 -9.93
C ASP A 11 9.96 7.74 -8.44
N THR A 12 11.15 7.77 -7.86
CA THR A 12 11.35 7.45 -6.43
C THR A 12 10.49 8.32 -5.52
N LYS A 13 10.28 9.59 -5.89
CA LYS A 13 9.40 10.50 -5.14
C LYS A 13 7.93 10.07 -5.24
N GLY A 14 7.45 9.74 -6.43
CA GLY A 14 6.10 9.20 -6.63
C GLY A 14 5.87 7.89 -5.87
N LEU A 15 6.86 6.99 -5.86
CA LEU A 15 6.82 5.75 -5.08
C LEU A 15 6.77 6.00 -3.56
N GLN A 16 7.54 6.99 -3.05
CA GLN A 16 7.49 7.37 -1.64
C GLN A 16 6.13 7.97 -1.24
N THR A 17 5.53 8.81 -2.09
CA THR A 17 4.18 9.34 -1.87
C THR A 17 3.16 8.21 -1.81
N GLU A 18 3.16 7.32 -2.80
CA GLU A 18 2.24 6.19 -2.87
C GLU A 18 2.42 5.23 -1.66
N LEU A 19 3.67 5.03 -1.19
CA LEU A 19 3.96 4.26 0.01
C LEU A 19 3.33 4.88 1.26
N SER A 20 3.42 6.21 1.40
CA SER A 20 2.84 6.93 2.53
C SER A 20 1.32 6.79 2.56
N GLU A 21 0.67 7.03 1.42
CA GLU A 21 -0.78 6.90 1.27
C GLU A 21 -1.26 5.47 1.57
N ALA A 22 -0.57 4.46 1.04
CA ALA A 22 -0.90 3.06 1.28
C ALA A 22 -0.77 2.66 2.76
N ARG A 23 0.21 3.22 3.49
CA ARG A 23 0.38 3.01 4.94
C ARG A 23 -0.73 3.68 5.75
N GLN A 24 -1.14 4.89 5.36
CA GLN A 24 -2.25 5.59 6.00
C GLN A 24 -3.56 4.82 5.80
N GLU A 25 -3.84 4.38 4.56
CA GLU A 25 -5.01 3.57 4.25
C GLU A 25 -5.02 2.25 5.03
N LEU A 26 -3.87 1.57 5.14
CA LEU A 26 -3.74 0.36 5.95
C LEU A 26 -4.05 0.63 7.44
N THR A 27 -3.68 1.79 7.95
CA THR A 27 -3.90 2.17 9.36
C THR A 27 -5.38 2.37 9.63
N VAL A 28 -6.08 3.09 8.75
CA VAL A 28 -7.55 3.28 8.82
C VAL A 28 -8.25 1.92 8.77
N LYS A 29 -7.93 1.08 7.77
CA LYS A 29 -8.55 -0.26 7.66
C LYS A 29 -8.31 -1.14 8.88
N ARG A 30 -7.14 -1.06 9.52
CA ARG A 30 -6.85 -1.78 10.76
C ARG A 30 -7.71 -1.27 11.91
N PHE A 31 -7.90 0.03 12.01
CA PHE A 31 -8.75 0.64 13.03
C PHE A 31 -10.20 0.23 12.86
N ASP A 32 -10.73 0.30 11.63
CA ASP A 32 -12.12 -0.05 11.33
C ASP A 32 -12.41 -1.53 11.62
N VAL A 33 -11.49 -2.42 11.24
CA VAL A 33 -11.60 -3.87 11.55
C VAL A 33 -11.51 -4.10 13.06
N LYS A 34 -10.61 -3.40 13.77
CA LYS A 34 -10.46 -3.53 15.22
C LYS A 34 -11.73 -3.09 15.97
N ASN A 35 -12.41 -2.07 15.47
CA ASN A 35 -13.66 -1.56 16.04
C ASN A 35 -14.91 -2.30 15.53
N ASN A 36 -14.74 -3.42 14.81
CA ASN A 36 -15.83 -4.17 14.19
C ASN A 36 -16.70 -3.34 13.22
N GLN A 37 -16.20 -2.20 12.74
CA GLN A 37 -16.88 -1.33 11.77
C GLN A 37 -16.76 -1.88 10.34
N ALA A 38 -15.76 -2.71 10.06
CA ALA A 38 -15.60 -3.42 8.80
C ALA A 38 -15.18 -4.88 9.05
N LYS A 39 -15.78 -5.84 8.34
CA LYS A 39 -15.39 -7.27 8.40
C LYS A 39 -14.36 -7.64 7.32
N ASP A 40 -13.83 -6.65 6.62
CA ASP A 40 -13.03 -6.84 5.41
C ASP A 40 -11.54 -7.01 5.69
N ALA A 41 -11.20 -8.02 6.50
CA ALA A 41 -9.80 -8.38 6.79
C ALA A 41 -9.00 -8.70 5.51
N HIS A 42 -9.68 -9.13 4.44
CA HIS A 42 -9.06 -9.36 3.13
C HIS A 42 -8.48 -8.06 2.51
N LEU A 43 -9.07 -6.89 2.79
CA LEU A 43 -8.57 -5.59 2.33
C LEU A 43 -7.28 -5.21 3.04
N ILE A 44 -7.12 -5.57 4.33
CA ILE A 44 -5.85 -5.39 5.06
C ILE A 44 -4.75 -6.21 4.38
N LYS A 45 -5.04 -7.47 4.03
CA LYS A 45 -4.07 -8.33 3.31
C LYS A 45 -3.71 -7.74 1.94
N LYS A 46 -4.69 -7.18 1.22
CA LYS A 46 -4.47 -6.50 -0.06
C LYS A 46 -3.58 -5.26 0.09
N SER A 47 -3.84 -4.39 1.07
CA SER A 47 -3.01 -3.20 1.33
C SER A 47 -1.59 -3.57 1.78
N LYS A 48 -1.40 -4.64 2.59
CA LYS A 48 -0.06 -5.15 2.91
C LYS A 48 0.70 -5.63 1.68
N LYS A 49 0.04 -6.39 0.80
CA LYS A 49 0.63 -6.84 -0.47
C LYS A 49 1.04 -5.66 -1.34
N TYR A 50 0.18 -4.64 -1.43
CA TYR A 50 0.46 -3.44 -2.21
C TYR A 50 1.68 -2.66 -1.68
N ILE A 51 1.78 -2.46 -0.36
CA ILE A 51 2.96 -1.86 0.27
C ILE A 51 4.23 -2.63 -0.07
N ALA A 52 4.19 -3.97 -0.02
CA ALA A 52 5.34 -4.79 -0.38
C ALA A 52 5.76 -4.58 -1.84
N GLN A 53 4.81 -4.45 -2.77
CA GLN A 53 5.10 -4.17 -4.18
C GLN A 53 5.77 -2.81 -4.38
N ILE A 54 5.34 -1.77 -3.66
CA ILE A 54 5.96 -0.44 -3.69
C ILE A 54 7.38 -0.50 -3.14
N LEU A 55 7.59 -1.20 -2.02
CA LEU A 55 8.94 -1.37 -1.44
C LEU A 55 9.88 -2.13 -2.37
N THR A 56 9.39 -3.15 -3.07
CA THR A 56 10.16 -3.84 -4.10
C THR A 56 10.51 -2.91 -5.27
N ALA A 57 9.58 -2.06 -5.71
CA ALA A 57 9.85 -1.08 -6.76
C ALA A 57 10.93 -0.08 -6.32
N LEU A 58 10.83 0.48 -5.10
CA LEU A 58 11.83 1.38 -4.53
C LEU A 58 13.22 0.74 -4.46
N ASN A 59 13.31 -0.52 -4.05
CA ASN A 59 14.58 -1.23 -3.94
C ASN A 59 15.20 -1.56 -5.31
N ASN A 60 14.43 -1.54 -6.40
CA ASN A 60 14.95 -1.74 -7.75
C ASN A 60 15.38 -0.42 -8.41
N GLU A 61 14.97 0.74 -7.87
CA GLU A 61 15.40 2.06 -8.32
C GLU A 61 16.64 2.59 -7.57
N ALA A 62 16.88 2.09 -6.35
CA ALA A 62 18.04 2.40 -5.52
C ALA A 62 19.29 1.62 -5.98
#